data_AF-A0A7K2C4J7-F1
#
_entry.id   AF-A0A7K2C4J7-F1
#
_cell.length_a   1.000
_cell.length_b   1.000
_cell.length_c   1.000
_cell.angle_alpha   90.00
_cell.angle_beta   90.00
_cell.angle_gamma   90.00
#
_symmetry.space_group_name_H-M   'P 1'
#
loop_
_entity.id
_entity.type
_entity.pdbx_description
1 polymer ?
#
loop_
_entity_poly.entity_id
_entity_poly.type
_entity_poly.pdbx_seq_one_letter_code
_entity_poly.pdbx_strand_id
1 'polypeptide(L)'
;MSTYSSIAKSQDPSLDWANWPERFYMICKESFAEIWSSYGIDGVIMLLEGDCTGSTIGGHVASYVSDAQETVDIIRSCLSNDTVSSEKINDFLQGFFRANDDDTCTEVLSSLVKVSAGDSSVRVLRHAPFNGKTWQLVDQMPGRFLDEYWEKVYVPLKKYSMAEAGKLVNNLLRVGRPWDAFFALRADYDRVGTIHLRRLLKGVTASNLGQIGYSENVIYYLPKALESLSKRSGISTEEMAQLEFASIDLIPPRECNVPNLENQIEESPLMFVYLLSLVTERRSVGQDPAEWHVEDQILKRILGRRAYSLFEALRRLPGQDDNGEINLSVLTDWISEARRLAFEHGRIGICDQQIGQWLSRLPAREDAPWPSRTICKVLESICSDEVASGFSMGVFNARGSTSRRSYEGGMQEWDLAAKYRLWAEAWMIEFPFVSKIIDSIADRYERDAAREDHEAEARRRLDL
;
A
#
# COMPACT_ATOMS: atom_id res chain seq x y z
N MET A 1 -3.71 -31.52 -12.06
CA MET A 1 -4.35 -31.03 -13.31
C MET A 1 -3.82 -31.69 -14.58
N SER A 2 -2.60 -32.25 -14.61
CA SER A 2 -2.04 -32.92 -15.82
C SER A 2 -2.78 -34.22 -16.21
N THR A 3 -3.33 -34.97 -15.25
CA THR A 3 -4.09 -36.21 -15.49
C THR A 3 -5.52 -35.99 -16.02
N TYR A 4 -6.08 -34.79 -15.91
CA TYR A 4 -7.40 -34.48 -16.48
C TYR A 4 -7.37 -34.40 -18.02
N SER A 5 -6.20 -34.11 -18.62
CA SER A 5 -6.09 -33.90 -20.08
C SER A 5 -5.89 -35.20 -20.87
N SER A 6 -5.33 -36.26 -20.28
CA SER A 6 -5.09 -37.52 -21.00
C SER A 6 -6.33 -38.43 -21.03
N ILE A 7 -7.13 -38.46 -19.96
CA ILE A 7 -8.35 -39.29 -19.88
C ILE A 7 -9.52 -38.68 -20.67
N ALA A 8 -9.58 -37.36 -20.80
CA ALA A 8 -10.63 -36.66 -21.55
C ALA A 8 -10.58 -36.92 -23.08
N LYS A 9 -9.53 -37.58 -23.60
CA LYS A 9 -9.40 -37.88 -25.05
C LYS A 9 -10.01 -39.23 -25.47
N SER A 10 -10.43 -40.09 -24.55
CA SER A 10 -11.21 -41.29 -24.86
C SER A 10 -12.69 -41.04 -24.51
N GLN A 11 -13.44 -40.45 -25.45
CA GLN A 11 -14.89 -40.29 -25.30
C GLN A 11 -15.57 -41.66 -25.45
N ASP A 12 -15.68 -42.41 -24.35
CA ASP A 12 -16.64 -43.50 -24.23
C ASP A 12 -18.04 -42.89 -23.99
N PRO A 13 -19.03 -43.09 -24.89
CA PRO A 13 -20.37 -42.53 -24.76
C PRO A 13 -21.21 -43.11 -23.63
N SER A 14 -20.77 -44.21 -22.99
CA SER A 14 -21.48 -44.88 -21.89
C SER A 14 -21.17 -44.27 -20.51
N LEU A 15 -20.19 -43.38 -20.43
CA LEU A 15 -19.72 -42.78 -19.19
C LEU A 15 -20.37 -41.42 -18.96
N ASP A 16 -21.07 -41.30 -17.83
CA ASP A 16 -21.65 -40.05 -17.35
C ASP A 16 -20.55 -39.11 -16.84
N TRP A 17 -19.98 -38.35 -17.77
CA TRP A 17 -18.90 -37.40 -17.52
C TRP A 17 -19.28 -36.30 -16.52
N ALA A 18 -20.57 -36.03 -16.31
CA ALA A 18 -21.04 -35.04 -15.33
C ALA A 18 -20.81 -35.51 -13.88
N ASN A 19 -20.87 -36.83 -13.63
CA ASN A 19 -20.64 -37.45 -12.32
C ASN A 19 -19.26 -38.12 -12.19
N TRP A 20 -18.42 -38.04 -13.22
CA TRP A 20 -17.07 -38.63 -13.23
C TRP A 20 -16.16 -38.16 -12.08
N PRO A 21 -16.13 -36.88 -11.67
CA PRO A 21 -15.31 -36.45 -10.55
C PRO A 21 -15.66 -37.15 -9.23
N GLU A 22 -16.94 -37.38 -8.98
CA GLU A 22 -17.44 -38.03 -7.77
C GLU A 22 -17.20 -39.54 -7.80
N ARG A 23 -17.43 -40.18 -8.96
CA ARG A 23 -17.10 -41.61 -9.14
C ARG A 23 -15.59 -41.87 -9.03
N PHE A 24 -14.77 -41.03 -9.64
CA PHE A 24 -13.32 -41.12 -9.56
C PHE A 24 -12.84 -40.99 -8.11
N TYR A 25 -13.40 -40.04 -7.36
CA TYR A 25 -13.12 -39.88 -5.93
C TYR A 25 -13.46 -41.15 -5.13
N MET A 26 -14.61 -41.77 -5.39
CA MET A 26 -15.03 -43.01 -4.71
C MET A 26 -14.09 -44.19 -5.04
N ILE A 27 -13.71 -44.35 -6.31
CA ILE A 27 -12.75 -45.39 -6.71
C ILE A 27 -11.39 -45.19 -6.03
N CYS A 28 -10.89 -43.95 -5.97
CA CYS A 28 -9.64 -43.65 -5.27
C CYS A 28 -9.74 -43.93 -3.77
N LYS A 29 -10.91 -43.67 -3.15
CA LYS A 29 -11.15 -43.95 -1.73
C LYS A 29 -11.18 -45.45 -1.44
N GLU A 30 -11.84 -46.25 -2.28
CA GLU A 30 -11.86 -47.71 -2.16
C GLU A 30 -10.47 -48.32 -2.38
N SER A 31 -9.75 -47.82 -3.38
CA SER A 31 -8.38 -48.27 -3.66
C SER A 31 -7.42 -47.95 -2.51
N PHE A 32 -7.58 -46.78 -1.88
CA PHE A 32 -6.80 -46.42 -0.69
C PHE A 32 -7.10 -47.35 0.50
N ALA A 33 -8.37 -47.70 0.71
CA ALA A 33 -8.78 -48.61 1.78
C ALA A 33 -8.12 -49.99 1.64
N GLU A 34 -8.08 -50.55 0.41
CA GLU A 34 -7.43 -51.84 0.14
C GLU A 34 -5.92 -51.79 0.41
N ILE A 35 -5.25 -50.73 -0.04
CA ILE A 35 -3.82 -50.52 0.18
C ILE A 35 -3.53 -50.40 1.67
N TRP A 36 -4.32 -49.61 2.40
CA TRP A 36 -4.17 -49.44 3.84
C TRP A 36 -4.36 -50.77 4.59
N SER A 37 -5.42 -51.51 4.29
CA SER A 37 -5.68 -52.81 4.93
C SER A 37 -4.60 -53.86 4.64
N SER A 38 -3.91 -53.77 3.50
CA SER A 38 -2.90 -54.74 3.08
C SER A 38 -1.47 -54.38 3.51
N TYR A 39 -1.13 -53.09 3.51
CA TYR A 39 0.25 -52.61 3.66
C TYR A 39 0.43 -51.53 4.74
N GLY A 40 -0.64 -51.06 5.39
CA GLY A 40 -0.57 -50.06 6.47
C GLY A 40 0.22 -48.80 6.08
N ILE A 41 1.11 -48.36 6.98
CA ILE A 41 1.96 -47.17 6.80
C ILE A 41 2.85 -47.29 5.56
N ASP A 42 3.41 -48.47 5.29
CA ASP A 42 4.27 -48.69 4.12
C ASP A 42 3.50 -48.47 2.82
N GLY A 43 2.21 -48.83 2.78
CA GLY A 43 1.32 -48.54 1.66
C GLY A 43 1.14 -47.03 1.41
N VAL A 44 1.05 -46.23 2.47
CA VAL A 44 0.99 -44.76 2.37
C VAL A 44 2.29 -44.19 1.82
N ILE A 45 3.44 -44.70 2.26
CA ILE A 45 4.76 -44.30 1.76
C ILE A 45 4.89 -44.65 0.28
N MET A 46 4.51 -45.87 -0.14
CA MET A 46 4.54 -46.28 -1.55
C MET A 46 3.69 -45.36 -2.44
N LEU A 47 2.50 -44.97 -1.97
CA LEU A 47 1.66 -43.99 -2.67
C LEU A 47 2.35 -42.62 -2.79
N LEU A 48 3.03 -42.19 -1.71
CA LEU A 48 3.83 -40.96 -1.70
C LEU A 48 5.11 -41.06 -2.52
N GLU A 49 5.61 -42.23 -2.88
CA GLU A 49 6.72 -42.39 -3.82
C GLU A 49 6.25 -42.39 -5.28
N GLY A 50 5.02 -42.82 -5.54
CA GLY A 50 4.44 -42.92 -6.89
C GLY A 50 3.96 -41.60 -7.52
N ASP A 51 2.98 -41.66 -8.43
CA ASP A 51 2.47 -40.49 -9.16
C ASP A 51 1.32 -39.75 -8.47
N CYS A 52 0.80 -40.29 -7.36
CA CYS A 52 -0.31 -39.68 -6.62
C CYS A 52 0.13 -38.37 -5.95
N THR A 53 -0.72 -37.34 -6.00
CA THR A 53 -0.46 -36.06 -5.32
C THR A 53 -0.52 -36.23 -3.80
N GLY A 54 0.47 -35.66 -3.09
CA GLY A 54 0.55 -35.77 -1.62
C GLY A 54 -0.75 -35.33 -0.93
N SER A 55 -1.33 -34.22 -1.37
CA SER A 55 -2.57 -33.67 -0.81
C SER A 55 -3.78 -34.60 -0.94
N THR A 56 -3.83 -35.41 -2.00
CA THR A 56 -4.88 -36.43 -2.17
C THR A 56 -4.70 -37.56 -1.17
N ILE A 57 -3.47 -38.04 -1.02
CA ILE A 57 -3.14 -39.11 -0.06
C ILE A 57 -3.43 -38.64 1.37
N GLY A 58 -3.05 -37.40 1.72
CA GLY A 58 -3.36 -36.81 3.01
C GLY A 58 -4.86 -36.74 3.30
N GLY A 59 -5.66 -36.33 2.31
CA GLY A 59 -7.11 -36.31 2.42
C GLY A 59 -7.73 -37.72 2.59
N HIS A 60 -7.15 -38.74 1.97
CA HIS A 60 -7.59 -40.13 2.15
C HIS A 60 -7.21 -40.68 3.53
N VAL A 61 -6.00 -40.43 4.02
CA VAL A 61 -5.59 -40.78 5.40
C VAL A 61 -6.56 -40.15 6.40
N ALA A 62 -6.83 -38.85 6.27
CA ALA A 62 -7.80 -38.13 7.09
C ALA A 62 -9.21 -38.76 7.09
N SER A 63 -9.64 -39.30 5.95
CA SER A 63 -10.98 -39.87 5.80
C SER A 63 -11.11 -41.31 6.30
N TYR A 64 -10.00 -42.05 6.40
CA TYR A 64 -10.01 -43.50 6.63
C TYR A 64 -9.37 -43.90 7.97
N VAL A 65 -8.36 -43.16 8.43
CA VAL A 65 -7.66 -43.42 9.69
C VAL A 65 -8.29 -42.54 10.77
N SER A 66 -9.14 -43.15 11.61
CA SER A 66 -9.81 -42.44 12.70
C SER A 66 -9.00 -42.44 14.00
N ASP A 67 -8.00 -43.31 14.14
CA ASP A 67 -7.15 -43.37 15.32
C ASP A 67 -6.06 -42.28 15.28
N ALA A 68 -6.01 -41.47 16.34
CA ALA A 68 -5.08 -40.35 16.42
C ALA A 68 -3.61 -40.81 16.55
N GLN A 69 -3.36 -41.96 17.20
CA GLN A 69 -2.00 -42.47 17.37
C GLN A 69 -1.47 -43.08 16.06
N GLU A 70 -2.28 -43.84 15.34
CA GLU A 70 -1.95 -44.34 14.00
C GLU A 70 -1.65 -43.18 13.04
N THR A 71 -2.45 -42.12 13.11
CA THR A 71 -2.21 -40.90 12.31
C THR A 71 -0.87 -40.24 12.64
N VAL A 72 -0.53 -40.13 13.93
CA VAL A 72 0.76 -39.60 14.39
C VAL A 72 1.91 -40.45 13.84
N ASP A 73 1.77 -41.78 13.87
CA ASP A 73 2.80 -42.72 13.41
C ASP A 73 2.99 -42.65 11.89
N ILE A 74 1.91 -42.48 11.12
CA ILE A 74 1.97 -42.22 9.66
C ILE A 74 2.75 -40.94 9.39
N ILE A 75 2.36 -39.83 10.03
CA ILE A 75 2.98 -38.51 9.79
C ILE A 75 4.47 -38.55 10.16
N ARG A 76 4.83 -39.19 11.28
CA ARG A 76 6.24 -39.38 11.67
C ARG A 76 7.01 -40.18 10.64
N SER A 77 6.44 -41.29 10.16
CA SER A 77 7.08 -42.14 9.17
C SER A 77 7.32 -41.39 7.86
N CYS A 78 6.37 -40.57 7.43
CA CYS A 78 6.54 -39.67 6.29
C CYS A 78 7.64 -38.61 6.51
N LEU A 79 7.73 -38.02 7.70
CA LEU A 79 8.73 -36.98 8.02
C LEU A 79 10.16 -37.52 8.14
N SER A 80 10.31 -38.78 8.54
CA SER A 80 11.61 -39.46 8.67
C SER A 80 12.03 -40.21 7.42
N ASN A 81 11.22 -40.18 6.35
CA ASN A 81 11.50 -40.87 5.12
C ASN A 81 12.32 -39.97 4.17
N ASP A 82 13.47 -40.49 3.72
CA ASP A 82 14.40 -39.79 2.83
C ASP A 82 14.12 -40.02 1.33
N THR A 83 13.23 -40.95 0.98
CA THR A 83 12.89 -41.31 -0.41
C THR A 83 11.79 -40.43 -0.99
N VAL A 84 10.87 -39.95 -0.16
CA VAL A 84 9.78 -39.05 -0.55
C VAL A 84 10.27 -37.61 -0.54
N SER A 85 9.98 -36.86 -1.61
CA SER A 85 10.39 -35.46 -1.71
C SER A 85 9.73 -34.58 -0.63
N SER A 86 10.45 -33.55 -0.19
CA SER A 86 9.94 -32.61 0.82
C SER A 86 8.65 -31.91 0.38
N GLU A 87 8.53 -31.56 -0.90
CA GLU A 87 7.32 -30.93 -1.46
C GLU A 87 6.11 -31.86 -1.31
N LYS A 88 6.28 -33.15 -1.60
CA LYS A 88 5.18 -34.11 -1.57
C LYS A 88 4.71 -34.42 -0.15
N ILE A 89 5.62 -34.46 0.82
CA ILE A 89 5.26 -34.53 2.25
C ILE A 89 4.53 -33.26 2.70
N ASN A 90 4.95 -32.08 2.24
CA ASN A 90 4.28 -30.82 2.57
C ASN A 90 2.84 -30.78 1.99
N ASP A 91 2.67 -31.28 0.77
CA ASP A 91 1.34 -31.44 0.17
C ASP A 91 0.49 -32.44 0.93
N PHE A 92 1.06 -33.56 1.37
CA PHE A 92 0.40 -34.55 2.22
C PHE A 92 -0.13 -33.92 3.52
N LEU A 93 0.70 -33.17 4.23
CA LEU A 93 0.30 -32.48 5.45
C LEU A 93 -0.86 -31.50 5.18
N GLN A 94 -0.76 -30.69 4.12
CA GLN A 94 -1.83 -29.76 3.73
C GLN A 94 -3.14 -30.48 3.42
N GLY A 95 -3.07 -31.60 2.70
CA GLY A 95 -4.24 -32.42 2.38
C GLY A 95 -4.90 -33.01 3.62
N PHE A 96 -4.09 -33.56 4.52
CA PHE A 96 -4.55 -34.16 5.77
C PHE A 96 -5.25 -33.13 6.67
N PHE A 97 -4.60 -31.98 6.93
CA PHE A 97 -5.17 -30.95 7.80
C PHE A 97 -6.37 -30.24 7.19
N ARG A 98 -6.46 -30.14 5.86
CA ARG A 98 -7.64 -29.56 5.19
C ARG A 98 -8.87 -30.46 5.26
N ALA A 99 -8.67 -31.78 5.32
CA ALA A 99 -9.74 -32.77 5.30
C ALA A 99 -10.34 -33.05 6.70
N ASN A 100 -9.67 -32.63 7.77
CA ASN A 100 -10.13 -32.79 9.15
C ASN A 100 -10.68 -31.49 9.74
N ASP A 101 -11.51 -31.60 10.78
CA ASP A 101 -11.91 -30.45 11.58
C ASP A 101 -10.79 -29.97 12.53
N ASP A 102 -10.99 -28.80 13.12
CA ASP A 102 -10.01 -28.14 13.98
C ASP A 102 -9.70 -28.95 15.27
N ASP A 103 -10.63 -29.74 15.79
CA ASP A 103 -10.41 -30.52 17.02
C ASP A 103 -9.51 -31.73 16.74
N THR A 104 -9.82 -32.51 15.70
CA THR A 104 -8.96 -33.62 15.26
C THR A 104 -7.56 -33.13 14.88
N CYS A 105 -7.46 -32.01 14.15
CA CYS A 105 -6.16 -31.42 13.83
C CYS A 105 -5.37 -31.06 15.09
N THR A 106 -6.02 -30.45 16.09
CA THR A 106 -5.37 -30.02 17.33
C THR A 106 -4.88 -31.21 18.15
N GLU A 107 -5.65 -32.30 18.21
CA GLU A 107 -5.26 -33.54 18.90
C GLU A 107 -3.99 -34.14 18.28
N VAL A 108 -4.00 -34.35 16.96
CA VAL A 108 -2.86 -34.91 16.22
C VAL A 108 -1.61 -34.03 16.36
N LEU A 109 -1.77 -32.70 16.22
CA LEU A 109 -0.68 -31.74 16.37
C LEU A 109 -0.08 -31.76 17.78
N SER A 110 -0.92 -31.80 18.81
CA SER A 110 -0.47 -31.83 20.21
C SER A 110 0.37 -33.07 20.50
N SER A 111 0.00 -34.21 19.92
CA SER A 111 0.77 -35.46 20.02
C SER A 111 2.07 -35.36 19.23
N LEU A 112 2.04 -34.89 17.98
CA LEU A 112 3.22 -34.75 17.11
C LEU A 112 4.28 -33.83 17.71
N VAL A 113 3.89 -32.69 18.27
CA VAL A 113 4.84 -31.71 18.84
C VAL A 113 5.57 -32.28 20.06
N LYS A 114 4.93 -33.16 20.85
CA LYS A 114 5.56 -33.80 22.02
C LYS A 114 6.62 -34.83 21.64
N VAL A 115 6.42 -35.51 20.51
CA VAL A 115 7.21 -36.69 20.14
C VAL A 115 8.24 -36.43 19.03
N SER A 116 8.15 -35.29 18.34
CA SER A 116 8.99 -34.93 17.19
C SER A 116 10.15 -34.00 17.58
N ALA A 117 11.25 -34.07 16.81
CA ALA A 117 12.33 -33.08 16.90
C ALA A 117 11.85 -31.69 16.44
N GLY A 118 12.47 -30.63 16.96
CA GLY A 118 11.97 -29.26 16.78
C GLY A 118 11.79 -28.81 15.34
N ASP A 119 12.72 -29.11 14.43
CA ASP A 119 12.62 -28.75 13.00
C ASP A 119 11.41 -29.44 12.33
N SER A 120 11.18 -30.71 12.63
CA SER A 120 10.02 -31.47 12.14
C SER A 120 8.71 -30.91 12.69
N SER A 121 8.69 -30.49 13.96
CA SER A 121 7.53 -29.84 14.59
C SER A 121 7.19 -28.51 13.91
N VAL A 122 8.19 -27.66 13.60
CA VAL A 122 7.97 -26.40 12.86
C VAL A 122 7.39 -26.69 11.48
N ARG A 123 7.94 -27.67 10.77
CA ARG A 123 7.47 -28.07 9.44
C ARG A 123 6.00 -28.48 9.46
N VAL A 124 5.61 -29.35 10.40
CA VAL A 124 4.21 -29.78 10.55
C VAL A 124 3.30 -28.59 10.85
N LEU A 125 3.66 -27.77 11.83
CA LEU A 125 2.85 -26.61 12.25
C LEU A 125 2.66 -25.59 11.13
N ARG A 126 3.63 -25.42 10.22
CA ARG A 126 3.50 -24.53 9.05
C ARG A 126 2.42 -24.97 8.05
N HIS A 127 2.06 -26.25 8.05
CA HIS A 127 1.02 -26.81 7.18
C HIS A 127 -0.30 -27.09 7.92
N ALA A 128 -0.33 -26.89 9.23
CA ALA A 128 -1.51 -26.98 10.08
C ALA A 128 -2.53 -25.86 9.80
N PRO A 129 -3.78 -25.97 10.28
CA PRO A 129 -4.75 -24.89 10.20
C PRO A 129 -4.22 -23.61 10.84
N PHE A 130 -4.23 -22.51 10.10
CA PHE A 130 -3.67 -21.23 10.57
C PHE A 130 -4.63 -20.49 11.52
N ASN A 131 -4.79 -20.95 12.75
CA ASN A 131 -5.76 -20.44 13.72
C ASN A 131 -5.18 -20.36 15.15
N GLY A 132 -5.96 -19.83 16.08
CA GLY A 132 -5.57 -19.69 17.48
C GLY A 132 -5.13 -20.99 18.16
N LYS A 133 -5.74 -22.15 17.85
CA LYS A 133 -5.40 -23.45 18.45
C LYS A 133 -3.99 -23.89 18.06
N THR A 134 -3.66 -23.85 16.76
CA THR A 134 -2.31 -24.12 16.27
C THR A 134 -1.29 -23.19 16.90
N TRP A 135 -1.60 -21.90 17.02
CA TRP A 135 -0.66 -20.94 17.59
C TRP A 135 -0.44 -21.13 19.10
N GLN A 136 -1.34 -21.77 19.84
CA GLN A 136 -1.09 -22.14 21.24
C GLN A 136 -0.03 -23.24 21.34
N LEU A 137 0.05 -24.14 20.36
CA LEU A 137 1.11 -25.14 20.28
C LEU A 137 2.45 -24.52 19.89
N VAL A 138 2.44 -23.56 18.96
CA VAL A 138 3.63 -22.78 18.58
C VAL A 138 4.20 -22.03 19.81
N ASP A 139 3.34 -21.42 20.64
CA ASP A 139 3.77 -20.69 21.85
C ASP A 139 4.47 -21.58 22.89
N GLN A 140 4.25 -22.90 22.85
CA GLN A 140 4.88 -23.87 23.76
C GLN A 140 6.28 -24.29 23.27
N MET A 141 6.67 -23.94 22.05
CA MET A 141 7.98 -24.29 21.51
C MET A 141 9.08 -23.37 22.05
N PRO A 142 10.34 -23.83 22.12
CA PRO A 142 11.49 -22.96 22.37
C PRO A 142 11.56 -21.80 21.38
N GLY A 143 12.02 -20.62 21.85
CA GLY A 143 11.97 -19.36 21.09
C GLY A 143 12.51 -19.42 19.65
N ARG A 144 13.61 -20.17 19.41
CA ARG A 144 14.16 -20.33 18.05
C ARG A 144 13.15 -20.88 17.03
N PHE A 145 12.29 -21.81 17.46
CA PHE A 145 11.33 -22.49 16.60
C PHE A 145 10.04 -21.69 16.43
N LEU A 146 9.69 -20.90 17.44
CA LEU A 146 8.60 -19.94 17.37
C LEU A 146 8.91 -18.87 16.30
N ASP A 147 10.15 -18.36 16.29
CA ASP A 147 10.60 -17.37 15.30
C ASP A 147 10.62 -17.97 13.91
N GLU A 148 11.25 -19.14 13.77
CA GLU A 148 11.31 -19.87 12.49
C GLU A 148 9.92 -20.15 11.90
N TYR A 149 8.94 -20.52 12.74
CA TYR A 149 7.56 -20.70 12.30
C TYR A 149 7.01 -19.40 11.70
N TRP A 150 7.06 -18.28 12.44
CA TRP A 150 6.49 -17.01 12.00
C TRP A 150 7.24 -16.38 10.82
N GLU A 151 8.53 -16.63 10.69
CA GLU A 151 9.33 -16.23 9.53
C GLU A 151 8.88 -16.94 8.26
N LYS A 152 8.57 -18.24 8.34
CA LYS A 152 8.38 -19.11 7.17
C LYS A 152 6.93 -19.50 6.87
N VAL A 153 5.98 -19.20 7.76
CA VAL A 153 4.56 -19.59 7.59
C VAL A 153 3.88 -18.74 6.50
N TYR A 154 3.03 -19.39 5.70
CA TYR A 154 2.16 -18.70 4.77
C TYR A 154 0.99 -18.05 5.53
N VAL A 155 0.68 -16.78 5.21
CA VAL A 155 -0.39 -16.04 5.89
C VAL A 155 -1.63 -16.03 4.99
N PRO A 156 -2.67 -16.84 5.27
CA PRO A 156 -3.85 -16.93 4.44
C PRO A 156 -4.72 -15.67 4.53
N LEU A 157 -5.43 -15.40 3.44
CA LEU A 157 -6.38 -14.29 3.34
C LEU A 157 -7.74 -14.77 3.83
N LYS A 158 -8.01 -14.57 5.12
CA LYS A 158 -9.27 -14.95 5.77
C LYS A 158 -9.68 -13.95 6.84
N LYS A 159 -10.88 -14.13 7.40
CA LYS A 159 -11.31 -13.36 8.57
C LYS A 159 -10.62 -13.91 9.81
N TYR A 160 -10.03 -13.00 10.59
CA TYR A 160 -9.45 -13.29 11.89
C TYR A 160 -10.38 -12.77 12.99
N SER A 161 -10.42 -13.46 14.13
CA SER A 161 -10.99 -12.88 15.36
C SER A 161 -10.11 -11.72 15.85
N MET A 162 -10.63 -10.87 16.74
CA MET A 162 -9.85 -9.77 17.30
C MET A 162 -8.59 -10.25 18.05
N ALA A 163 -8.72 -11.36 18.80
CA ALA A 163 -7.58 -11.97 19.51
C ALA A 163 -6.54 -12.51 18.52
N GLU A 164 -6.98 -13.17 17.45
CA GLU A 164 -6.08 -13.69 16.42
C GLU A 164 -5.38 -12.56 15.66
N ALA A 165 -6.10 -11.50 15.29
CA ALA A 165 -5.53 -10.36 14.60
C ALA A 165 -4.43 -9.69 15.44
N GLY A 166 -4.65 -9.52 16.76
CA GLY A 166 -3.64 -8.98 17.66
C GLY A 166 -2.39 -9.87 17.74
N LYS A 167 -2.57 -11.19 17.88
CA LYS A 167 -1.47 -12.16 17.93
C LYS A 167 -0.70 -12.24 16.60
N LEU A 168 -1.39 -12.18 15.47
CA LEU A 168 -0.83 -12.13 14.13
C LEU A 168 0.09 -10.91 13.96
N VAL A 169 -0.43 -9.71 14.28
CA VAL A 169 0.35 -8.47 14.20
C VAL A 169 1.59 -8.54 15.07
N ASN A 170 1.45 -8.96 16.34
CA ASN A 170 2.58 -8.99 17.27
C ASN A 170 3.70 -9.91 16.79
N ASN A 171 3.37 -11.11 16.32
CA ASN A 171 4.38 -12.07 15.88
C ASN A 171 5.00 -11.70 14.55
N LEU A 172 4.22 -11.30 13.55
CA LEU A 172 4.77 -10.92 12.24
C LEU A 172 5.62 -9.65 12.32
N LEU A 173 5.25 -8.67 13.15
CA LEU A 173 6.12 -7.51 13.40
C LEU A 173 7.45 -7.92 14.04
N ARG A 174 7.42 -8.87 14.98
CA ARG A 174 8.61 -9.33 15.70
C ARG A 174 9.62 -10.00 14.78
N VAL A 175 9.16 -10.70 13.74
CA VAL A 175 10.03 -11.35 12.73
C VAL A 175 10.22 -10.53 11.46
N GLY A 176 9.91 -9.22 11.48
CA GLY A 176 10.18 -8.33 10.36
C GLY A 176 9.27 -8.52 9.13
N ARG A 177 8.03 -9.01 9.33
CA ARG A 177 7.01 -9.23 8.28
C ARG A 177 5.77 -8.32 8.40
N PRO A 178 5.91 -6.99 8.58
CA PRO A 178 4.76 -6.09 8.77
C PRO A 178 3.78 -6.09 7.60
N TRP A 179 4.29 -6.17 6.37
CA TRP A 179 3.47 -6.12 5.18
C TRP A 179 2.62 -7.38 4.97
N ASP A 180 3.09 -8.56 5.40
CA ASP A 180 2.29 -9.78 5.39
C ASP A 180 1.10 -9.65 6.35
N ALA A 181 1.33 -9.10 7.55
CA ALA A 181 0.28 -8.83 8.51
C ALA A 181 -0.72 -7.80 7.95
N PHE A 182 -0.21 -6.73 7.34
CA PHE A 182 -1.01 -5.67 6.73
C PHE A 182 -1.90 -6.21 5.62
N PHE A 183 -1.33 -6.98 4.69
CA PHE A 183 -2.07 -7.55 3.58
C PHE A 183 -3.09 -8.60 4.03
N ALA A 184 -2.78 -9.39 5.06
CA ALA A 184 -3.72 -10.37 5.62
C ALA A 184 -4.95 -9.70 6.26
N LEU A 185 -4.77 -8.53 6.87
CA LEU A 185 -5.83 -7.81 7.60
C LEU A 185 -6.57 -6.76 6.75
N ARG A 186 -6.18 -6.57 5.49
CA ARG A 186 -6.69 -5.53 4.59
C ARG A 186 -8.21 -5.47 4.41
N ALA A 187 -8.89 -6.60 4.64
CA ALA A 187 -10.33 -6.72 4.43
C ALA A 187 -11.16 -6.28 5.65
N ASP A 188 -10.55 -6.17 6.85
CA ASP A 188 -11.29 -5.94 8.09
C ASP A 188 -10.41 -5.31 9.18
N TYR A 189 -10.02 -4.05 8.97
CA TYR A 189 -9.24 -3.31 9.97
C TYR A 189 -10.02 -3.07 11.26
N ASP A 190 -11.35 -3.07 11.22
CA ASP A 190 -12.21 -2.82 12.40
C ASP A 190 -12.06 -3.90 13.48
N ARG A 191 -11.69 -5.13 13.08
CA ARG A 191 -11.35 -6.22 14.01
C ARG A 191 -9.95 -6.13 14.60
N VAL A 192 -9.09 -5.26 14.08
CA VAL A 192 -7.74 -5.05 14.61
C VAL A 192 -7.83 -4.01 15.72
N GLY A 193 -7.49 -4.34 16.96
CA GLY A 193 -7.50 -3.35 18.06
C GLY A 193 -6.58 -2.15 17.77
N THR A 194 -6.94 -0.95 18.23
CA THR A 194 -6.22 0.32 17.92
C THR A 194 -4.72 0.22 18.14
N ILE A 195 -4.29 -0.36 19.28
CA ILE A 195 -2.87 -0.53 19.61
C ILE A 195 -2.13 -1.36 18.54
N HIS A 196 -2.77 -2.42 18.04
CA HIS A 196 -2.18 -3.30 17.03
C HIS A 196 -2.16 -2.63 15.66
N LEU A 197 -3.24 -1.97 15.24
CA LEU A 197 -3.27 -1.25 13.96
C LEU A 197 -2.23 -0.12 13.93
N ARG A 198 -2.11 0.64 15.02
CA ARG A 198 -1.07 1.67 15.19
C ARG A 198 0.34 1.08 15.06
N ARG A 199 0.64 -0.02 15.76
CA ARG A 199 1.95 -0.69 15.67
C ARG A 199 2.22 -1.25 14.28
N LEU A 200 1.19 -1.81 13.64
CA LEU A 200 1.26 -2.35 12.30
C LEU A 200 1.64 -1.26 11.29
N LEU A 201 0.93 -0.12 11.32
CA LEU A 201 1.23 1.00 10.43
C LEU A 201 2.64 1.57 10.67
N LYS A 202 3.08 1.72 11.93
CA LYS A 202 4.47 2.10 12.24
C LYS A 202 5.48 1.10 11.66
N GLY A 203 5.20 -0.21 11.74
CA GLY A 203 6.06 -1.25 11.17
C GLY A 203 6.10 -1.21 9.64
N VAL A 204 4.95 -0.99 9.00
CA VAL A 204 4.81 -0.89 7.53
C VAL A 204 5.58 0.32 7.00
N THR A 205 5.46 1.49 7.62
CA THR A 205 6.12 2.74 7.16
C THR A 205 7.60 2.84 7.51
N ALA A 206 8.06 2.07 8.50
CA ALA A 206 9.48 1.90 8.80
C ALA A 206 10.17 0.86 7.90
N SER A 207 9.40 0.01 7.22
CA SER A 207 9.95 -1.03 6.34
C SER A 207 10.32 -0.47 4.98
N ASN A 208 11.49 -0.83 4.48
CA ASN A 208 11.93 -0.40 3.17
C ASN A 208 11.19 -1.21 2.08
N LEU A 209 10.26 -0.57 1.36
CA LEU A 209 9.46 -1.20 0.28
C LEU A 209 10.32 -1.99 -0.72
N GLY A 210 11.55 -1.50 -0.99
CA GLY A 210 12.48 -2.09 -1.94
C GLY A 210 12.99 -3.49 -1.59
N GLN A 211 12.81 -3.96 -0.35
CA GLN A 211 13.27 -5.30 0.06
C GLN A 211 12.25 -6.42 -0.18
N ILE A 212 10.97 -6.13 -0.43
CA ILE A 212 9.94 -7.16 -0.23
C ILE A 212 9.03 -7.38 -1.45
N GLY A 213 9.31 -6.73 -2.59
CA GLY A 213 8.60 -7.03 -3.84
C GLY A 213 7.07 -6.91 -3.77
N TYR A 214 6.54 -6.19 -2.77
CA TYR A 214 5.10 -6.00 -2.65
C TYR A 214 4.62 -5.12 -3.80
N SER A 215 3.64 -5.66 -4.53
CA SER A 215 3.00 -4.98 -5.65
C SER A 215 2.25 -3.73 -5.19
N GLU A 216 2.06 -2.77 -6.11
CA GLU A 216 1.18 -1.60 -5.96
C GLU A 216 -0.20 -1.96 -5.34
N ASN A 217 -0.71 -3.16 -5.61
CA ASN A 217 -1.96 -3.68 -5.06
C ASN A 217 -2.00 -3.72 -3.51
N VAL A 218 -0.86 -3.85 -2.82
CA VAL A 218 -0.83 -3.87 -1.34
C VAL A 218 -0.89 -2.45 -0.79
N ILE A 219 -0.15 -1.53 -1.43
CA ILE A 219 -0.07 -0.12 -1.03
C ILE A 219 -1.44 0.57 -1.14
N TYR A 220 -2.27 0.14 -2.10
CA TYR A 220 -3.65 0.59 -2.28
C TYR A 220 -4.51 0.56 -1.00
N TYR A 221 -4.20 -0.33 -0.04
CA TYR A 221 -4.96 -0.44 1.20
C TYR A 221 -4.52 0.52 2.32
N LEU A 222 -3.43 1.27 2.13
CA LEU A 222 -2.85 2.15 3.15
C LEU A 222 -3.74 3.37 3.49
N PRO A 223 -4.35 4.08 2.53
CA PRO A 223 -5.30 5.16 2.85
C PRO A 223 -6.46 4.69 3.73
N LYS A 224 -7.03 3.51 3.41
CA LYS A 224 -8.13 2.92 4.19
C LYS A 224 -7.71 2.55 5.62
N ALA A 225 -6.48 2.10 5.81
CA ALA A 225 -5.95 1.78 7.14
C ALA A 225 -5.74 3.04 7.98
N LEU A 226 -5.20 4.12 7.39
CA LEU A 226 -5.03 5.42 8.04
C LEU A 226 -6.39 6.03 8.41
N GLU A 227 -7.36 5.98 7.49
CA GLU A 227 -8.73 6.45 7.74
C GLU A 227 -9.43 5.64 8.84
N SER A 228 -9.27 4.31 8.87
CA SER A 228 -9.83 3.49 9.94
C SER A 228 -9.20 3.81 11.29
N LEU A 229 -7.89 4.13 11.33
CA LEU A 229 -7.19 4.49 12.57
C LEU A 229 -7.56 5.91 13.06
N SER A 230 -7.71 6.88 12.16
CA SER A 230 -8.00 8.28 12.52
C SER A 230 -9.34 8.47 13.22
N LYS A 231 -10.30 7.56 12.99
CA LYS A 231 -11.63 7.58 13.61
C LYS A 231 -11.68 6.95 15.02
N ARG A 232 -10.55 6.50 15.56
CA ARG A 232 -10.49 5.72 16.82
C ARG A 232 -9.92 6.52 17.98
N SER A 233 -10.35 6.19 19.19
CA SER A 233 -9.69 6.65 20.41
C SER A 233 -8.36 5.92 20.64
N GLY A 234 -7.42 6.58 21.32
CA GLY A 234 -6.11 6.00 21.66
C GLY A 234 -4.98 6.31 20.66
N ILE A 235 -5.19 7.30 19.79
CA ILE A 235 -4.15 7.92 18.97
C ILE A 235 -4.32 9.45 19.01
N SER A 236 -3.21 10.18 19.14
CA SER A 236 -3.23 11.64 19.09
C SER A 236 -3.19 12.15 17.65
N THR A 237 -3.63 13.40 17.42
CA THR A 237 -3.45 14.12 16.15
C THR A 237 -1.98 14.12 15.71
N GLU A 238 -1.05 14.28 16.65
CA GLU A 238 0.39 14.26 16.38
C GLU A 238 0.86 12.89 15.90
N GLU A 239 0.44 11.81 16.55
CA GLU A 239 0.78 10.45 16.10
C GLU A 239 0.17 10.14 14.73
N MET A 240 -1.03 10.64 14.43
CA MET A 240 -1.63 10.53 13.10
C MET A 240 -0.83 11.31 12.05
N ALA A 241 -0.43 12.55 12.33
CA ALA A 241 0.38 13.35 11.42
C ALA A 241 1.73 12.67 11.12
N GLN A 242 2.37 12.06 12.12
CA GLN A 242 3.59 11.27 11.93
C GLN A 242 3.37 10.05 11.01
N LEU A 243 2.26 9.34 11.17
CA LEU A 243 1.91 8.20 10.31
C LEU A 243 1.57 8.62 8.87
N GLU A 244 0.85 9.73 8.71
CA GLU A 244 0.55 10.36 7.44
C GLU A 244 1.84 10.75 6.71
N PHE A 245 2.74 11.46 7.39
CA PHE A 245 4.05 11.82 6.83
C PHE A 245 4.90 10.60 6.49
N ALA A 246 4.88 9.56 7.33
CA ALA A 246 5.65 8.35 7.07
C ALA A 246 5.09 7.51 5.89
N SER A 247 3.85 7.76 5.47
CA SER A 247 3.16 7.04 4.39
C SER A 247 3.09 7.84 3.09
N ILE A 248 3.39 9.14 3.13
CA ILE A 248 3.09 10.10 2.05
C ILE A 248 3.75 9.75 0.72
N ASP A 249 4.98 9.21 0.74
CA ASP A 249 5.73 8.85 -0.46
C ASP A 249 5.41 7.45 -0.99
N LEU A 250 4.53 6.72 -0.29
CA LEU A 250 4.01 5.43 -0.69
C LEU A 250 2.68 5.57 -1.44
N ILE A 251 1.86 6.55 -1.06
CA ILE A 251 0.51 6.74 -1.60
C ILE A 251 0.55 7.74 -2.76
N PRO A 252 -0.11 7.48 -3.90
CA PRO A 252 -0.25 8.48 -4.96
C PRO A 252 -0.82 9.81 -4.42
N PRO A 253 -0.27 10.99 -4.76
CA PRO A 253 -0.71 12.27 -4.17
C PRO A 253 -2.21 12.55 -4.27
N ARG A 254 -2.86 12.08 -5.34
CA ARG A 254 -4.32 12.21 -5.55
C ARG A 254 -5.16 11.34 -4.61
N GLU A 255 -4.61 10.23 -4.14
CA GLU A 255 -5.27 9.31 -3.20
C GLU A 255 -4.85 9.56 -1.75
N CYS A 256 -3.80 10.35 -1.55
CA CYS A 256 -3.30 10.69 -0.23
C CYS A 256 -4.16 11.79 0.41
N ASN A 257 -4.69 11.51 1.59
CA ASN A 257 -5.38 12.47 2.44
C ASN A 257 -4.61 12.58 3.75
N VAL A 258 -4.17 13.79 4.11
CA VAL A 258 -3.29 14.03 5.26
C VAL A 258 -3.80 15.15 6.17
N PRO A 259 -5.04 15.05 6.68
CA PRO A 259 -5.69 16.14 7.40
C PRO A 259 -4.98 16.50 8.71
N ASN A 260 -4.38 15.53 9.40
CA ASN A 260 -3.68 15.81 10.65
C ASN A 260 -2.36 16.54 10.40
N LEU A 261 -1.65 16.17 9.34
CA LEU A 261 -0.43 16.83 8.90
C LEU A 261 -0.71 18.22 8.29
N GLU A 262 -1.80 18.39 7.54
CA GLU A 262 -2.26 19.71 7.08
C GLU A 262 -2.52 20.65 8.26
N ASN A 263 -3.23 20.18 9.29
CA ASN A 263 -3.48 20.96 10.50
C ASN A 263 -2.16 21.40 11.17
N GLN A 264 -1.16 20.51 11.26
CA GLN A 264 0.14 20.89 11.85
C GLN A 264 0.89 21.96 11.03
N ILE A 265 0.78 21.91 9.71
CA ILE A 265 1.39 22.91 8.81
C ILE A 265 0.65 24.24 8.92
N GLU A 266 -0.68 24.20 8.98
CA GLU A 266 -1.52 25.38 9.21
C GLU A 266 -1.21 26.04 10.56
N GLU A 267 -0.98 25.26 11.62
CA GLU A 267 -0.63 25.78 12.94
C GLU A 267 0.83 26.29 13.02
N SER A 268 1.74 25.77 12.21
CA SER A 268 3.18 26.05 12.31
C SER A 268 3.84 26.39 10.96
N PRO A 269 3.95 27.69 10.63
CA PRO A 269 4.79 28.17 9.51
C PRO A 269 6.24 27.67 9.59
N LEU A 270 6.77 27.47 10.81
CA LEU A 270 8.12 26.95 11.01
C LEU A 270 8.26 25.50 10.51
N MET A 271 7.23 24.67 10.72
CA MET A 271 7.22 23.30 10.20
C MET A 271 7.27 23.28 8.68
N PHE A 272 6.57 24.20 8.01
CA PHE A 272 6.65 24.37 6.56
C PHE A 272 8.09 24.69 6.11
N VAL A 273 8.76 25.63 6.77
CA VAL A 273 10.16 25.99 6.45
C VAL A 273 11.14 24.86 6.74
N TYR A 274 10.92 24.10 7.82
CA TYR A 274 11.69 22.90 8.10
C TYR A 274 11.53 21.86 6.98
N LEU A 275 10.31 21.61 6.50
CA LEU A 275 10.07 20.70 5.36
C LEU A 275 10.79 21.18 4.08
N LEU A 276 10.84 22.50 3.85
CA LEU A 276 11.64 23.07 2.75
C LEU A 276 13.13 22.78 2.89
N SER A 277 13.66 22.74 4.13
CA SER A 277 15.06 22.38 4.38
C SER A 277 15.41 20.93 4.05
N LEU A 278 14.42 20.03 4.08
CA LEU A 278 14.61 18.63 3.72
C LEU A 278 14.71 18.43 2.20
N VAL A 279 14.10 19.31 1.41
CA VAL A 279 14.10 19.25 -0.06
C VAL A 279 15.10 20.18 -0.73
N THR A 280 15.55 21.23 -0.04
CA THR A 280 16.45 22.23 -0.61
C THR A 280 17.54 22.68 0.35
N GLU A 281 18.73 22.88 -0.22
CA GLU A 281 19.86 23.47 0.48
C GLU A 281 19.65 24.97 0.73
N ARG A 282 20.23 25.45 1.83
CA ARG A 282 20.27 26.88 2.16
C ARG A 282 21.06 27.64 1.10
N ARG A 283 20.52 28.77 0.62
CA ARG A 283 21.20 29.62 -0.39
C ARG A 283 22.00 30.79 0.21
N SER A 284 21.75 31.14 1.47
CA SER A 284 22.43 32.26 2.15
C SER A 284 23.59 31.79 3.02
N VAL A 285 24.50 32.72 3.35
CA VAL A 285 25.56 32.48 4.33
C VAL A 285 24.91 32.20 5.70
N GLY A 286 25.28 31.08 6.31
CA GLY A 286 24.78 30.65 7.62
C GLY A 286 24.68 29.13 7.72
N GLN A 287 24.27 28.64 8.88
CA GLN A 287 24.01 27.22 9.13
C GLN A 287 22.56 27.04 9.59
N ASP A 288 21.96 25.93 9.17
CA ASP A 288 20.67 25.53 9.70
C ASP A 288 20.80 25.14 11.19
N PRO A 289 19.71 25.27 11.97
CA PRO A 289 19.69 24.85 13.37
C PRO A 289 20.20 23.42 13.55
N ALA A 290 20.84 23.15 14.70
CA ALA A 290 21.42 21.84 15.02
C ALA A 290 20.38 20.72 14.88
N GLU A 291 19.14 21.01 15.25
CA GLU A 291 17.99 20.10 15.27
C GLU A 291 17.51 19.72 13.86
N TRP A 292 17.90 20.47 12.82
CA TRP A 292 17.50 20.22 11.44
C TRP A 292 18.50 19.33 10.70
N HIS A 293 19.68 19.08 11.29
CA HIS A 293 20.70 18.23 10.69
C HIS A 293 20.34 16.76 10.83
N VAL A 294 20.33 16.06 9.70
CA VAL A 294 20.14 14.61 9.63
C VAL A 294 21.46 13.99 9.19
N GLU A 295 22.17 13.35 10.13
CA GLU A 295 23.49 12.74 9.88
C GLU A 295 23.39 11.56 8.91
N ASP A 296 22.38 10.72 9.08
CA ASP A 296 22.13 9.55 8.24
C ASP A 296 21.66 9.98 6.83
N GLN A 297 22.50 9.72 5.83
CA GLN A 297 22.24 10.08 4.44
C GLN A 297 21.05 9.34 3.82
N ILE A 298 20.79 8.10 4.24
CA ILE A 298 19.64 7.32 3.78
C ILE A 298 18.37 7.94 4.36
N LEU A 299 18.36 8.22 5.66
CA LEU A 299 17.23 8.87 6.32
C LEU A 299 16.96 10.25 5.71
N LYS A 300 18.00 11.05 5.45
CA LYS A 300 17.87 12.36 4.79
C LYS A 300 17.17 12.27 3.44
N ARG A 301 17.52 11.27 2.61
CA ARG A 301 16.86 11.03 1.31
C ARG A 301 15.39 10.63 1.47
N ILE A 302 15.07 9.76 2.43
CA ILE A 302 13.70 9.35 2.72
C ILE A 302 12.87 10.56 3.16
N LEU A 303 13.38 11.36 4.10
CA LEU A 303 12.70 12.57 4.59
C LEU A 303 12.51 13.61 3.48
N GLY A 304 13.51 13.81 2.63
CA GLY A 304 13.39 14.70 1.46
C GLY A 304 12.31 14.25 0.47
N ARG A 305 12.25 12.95 0.14
CA ARG A 305 11.19 12.40 -0.73
C ARG A 305 9.80 12.57 -0.11
N ARG A 306 9.66 12.35 1.20
CA ARG A 306 8.40 12.53 1.93
C ARG A 306 7.98 13.99 1.95
N ALA A 307 8.89 14.91 2.25
CA ALA A 307 8.62 16.35 2.22
C ALA A 307 8.21 16.82 0.81
N TYR A 308 8.88 16.34 -0.24
CA TYR A 308 8.48 16.62 -1.61
C TYR A 308 7.08 16.09 -1.93
N SER A 309 6.80 14.83 -1.57
CA SER A 309 5.48 14.21 -1.80
C SER A 309 4.36 14.90 -1.01
N LEU A 310 4.68 15.41 0.18
CA LEU A 310 3.78 16.22 0.99
C LEU A 310 3.42 17.52 0.28
N PHE A 311 4.40 18.27 -0.24
CA PHE A 311 4.10 19.49 -1.00
C PHE A 311 3.20 19.22 -2.21
N GLU A 312 3.34 18.08 -2.88
CA GLU A 312 2.42 17.65 -3.95
C GLU A 312 1.02 17.26 -3.44
N ALA A 313 0.92 16.77 -2.20
CA ALA A 313 -0.32 16.28 -1.61
C ALA A 313 -1.13 17.33 -0.83
N LEU A 314 -0.56 18.49 -0.48
CA LEU A 314 -1.26 19.57 0.25
C LEU A 314 -2.49 20.09 -0.53
N ARG A 315 -3.65 20.19 0.12
CA ARG A 315 -4.90 20.62 -0.50
C ARG A 315 -5.52 21.80 0.22
N ARG A 316 -5.57 21.75 1.54
CA ARG A 316 -6.18 22.79 2.38
C ARG A 316 -5.22 23.96 2.56
N LEU A 317 -5.67 25.19 2.40
CA LEU A 317 -4.88 26.38 2.74
C LEU A 317 -5.04 26.76 4.22
N PRO A 318 -4.05 27.43 4.83
CA PRO A 318 -4.20 28.02 6.14
C PRO A 318 -5.41 28.98 6.21
N GLY A 319 -6.27 28.81 7.21
CA GLY A 319 -7.49 29.59 7.39
C GLY A 319 -8.66 29.16 6.48
N GLN A 320 -8.54 28.05 5.75
CA GLN A 320 -9.63 27.48 4.97
C GLN A 320 -10.54 26.62 5.84
N ASP A 321 -11.86 26.84 5.78
CA ASP A 321 -12.85 26.02 6.49
C ASP A 321 -13.29 24.80 5.66
N ASP A 322 -14.13 23.94 6.25
CA ASP A 322 -14.65 22.73 5.61
C ASP A 322 -15.57 23.03 4.40
N ASN A 323 -16.06 24.27 4.25
CA ASN A 323 -16.84 24.73 3.10
C ASN A 323 -15.94 25.30 1.99
N GLY A 324 -14.63 25.40 2.21
CA GLY A 324 -13.68 26.01 1.30
C GLY A 324 -13.68 27.54 1.29
N GLU A 325 -14.23 28.17 2.32
CA GLU A 325 -14.06 29.61 2.56
C GLU A 325 -12.72 29.87 3.25
N ILE A 326 -12.05 30.94 2.84
CA ILE A 326 -10.70 31.27 3.31
C ILE A 326 -10.75 32.56 4.13
N ASN A 327 -10.30 32.48 5.37
CA ASN A 327 -10.04 33.68 6.16
C ASN A 327 -8.77 34.38 5.66
N LEU A 328 -8.96 35.50 4.96
CA LEU A 328 -7.87 36.28 4.37
C LEU A 328 -6.81 36.70 5.40
N SER A 329 -7.20 37.09 6.61
CA SER A 329 -6.25 37.53 7.64
C SER A 329 -5.35 36.38 8.06
N VAL A 330 -5.96 35.23 8.40
CA VAL A 330 -5.22 34.03 8.83
C VAL A 330 -4.25 33.58 7.75
N LEU A 331 -4.69 33.51 6.49
CA LEU A 331 -3.82 33.12 5.38
C LEU A 331 -2.66 34.12 5.18
N THR A 332 -2.94 35.42 5.25
CA THR A 332 -1.92 36.46 5.05
C THR A 332 -0.90 36.48 6.20
N ASP A 333 -1.35 36.32 7.44
CA ASP A 333 -0.49 36.26 8.62
C ASP A 333 0.42 35.03 8.57
N TRP A 334 -0.16 33.87 8.23
CA TRP A 334 0.59 32.62 8.07
C TRP A 334 1.66 32.74 6.98
N ILE A 335 1.29 33.27 5.80
CA ILE A 335 2.24 33.45 4.69
C ILE A 335 3.34 34.44 5.07
N SER A 336 3.00 35.54 5.71
CA SER A 336 3.98 36.55 6.13
C SER A 336 5.01 35.95 7.09
N GLU A 337 4.56 35.14 8.05
CA GLU A 337 5.44 34.46 8.99
C GLU A 337 6.28 33.35 8.31
N ALA A 338 5.69 32.54 7.44
CA ALA A 338 6.41 31.53 6.65
C ALA A 338 7.51 32.16 5.81
N ARG A 339 7.24 33.31 5.17
CA ARG A 339 8.21 34.06 4.37
C ARG A 339 9.30 34.67 5.24
N ARG A 340 8.96 35.26 6.39
CA ARG A 340 9.95 35.80 7.35
C ARG A 340 10.93 34.70 7.79
N LEU A 341 10.41 33.56 8.23
CA LEU A 341 11.21 32.40 8.64
C LEU A 341 12.03 31.84 7.47
N ALA A 342 11.44 31.70 6.29
CA ALA A 342 12.17 31.23 5.11
C ALA A 342 13.31 32.18 4.72
N PHE A 343 13.14 33.49 4.88
CA PHE A 343 14.22 34.45 4.68
C PHE A 343 15.36 34.25 5.69
N GLU A 344 15.05 34.12 6.98
CA GLU A 344 16.03 33.85 8.04
C GLU A 344 16.83 32.57 7.80
N HIS A 345 16.17 31.54 7.26
CA HIS A 345 16.76 30.24 6.93
C HIS A 345 17.24 30.13 5.47
N GLY A 346 17.34 31.25 4.72
CA GLY A 346 17.95 31.29 3.39
C GLY A 346 17.20 30.53 2.30
N ARG A 347 15.87 30.43 2.40
CA ARG A 347 14.95 29.64 1.57
C ARG A 347 13.75 30.45 1.04
N ILE A 348 13.79 31.78 1.07
CA ILE A 348 12.68 32.63 0.62
C ILE A 348 12.22 32.30 -0.80
N GLY A 349 13.13 32.09 -1.76
CA GLY A 349 12.73 31.83 -3.15
C GLY A 349 11.97 30.51 -3.35
N ILE A 350 12.40 29.42 -2.69
CA ILE A 350 11.66 28.15 -2.76
C ILE A 350 10.36 28.21 -1.93
N CYS A 351 10.36 28.94 -0.81
CA CYS A 351 9.16 29.18 -0.02
C CYS A 351 8.08 29.87 -0.87
N ASP A 352 8.44 30.98 -1.52
CA ASP A 352 7.56 31.73 -2.41
C ASP A 352 7.06 30.86 -3.58
N GLN A 353 7.95 30.06 -4.19
CA GLN A 353 7.56 29.11 -5.23
C GLN A 353 6.55 28.04 -4.76
N GLN A 354 6.72 27.48 -3.55
CA GLN A 354 5.81 26.49 -2.99
C GLN A 354 4.47 27.12 -2.57
N ILE A 355 4.49 28.33 -1.99
CA ILE A 355 3.29 29.11 -1.69
C ILE A 355 2.50 29.38 -2.97
N GLY A 356 3.16 29.82 -4.05
CA GLY A 356 2.52 30.03 -5.35
C GLY A 356 1.84 28.77 -5.85
N GLN A 357 2.53 27.63 -5.84
CA GLN A 357 1.95 26.35 -6.25
C GLN A 357 0.72 25.98 -5.41
N TRP A 358 0.79 26.14 -4.09
CA TRP A 358 -0.32 25.81 -3.19
C TRP A 358 -1.55 26.69 -3.46
N LEU A 359 -1.36 28.00 -3.64
CA LEU A 359 -2.45 28.96 -3.93
C LEU A 359 -3.14 28.68 -5.28
N SER A 360 -2.43 28.10 -6.25
CA SER A 360 -2.98 27.80 -7.58
C SER A 360 -3.96 26.63 -7.60
N ARG A 361 -4.01 25.81 -6.55
CA ARG A 361 -4.77 24.54 -6.52
C ARG A 361 -6.28 24.74 -6.33
N LEU A 362 -6.71 25.91 -5.88
CA LEU A 362 -8.13 26.16 -5.67
C LEU A 362 -8.86 26.32 -7.00
N PRO A 363 -9.99 25.62 -7.21
CA PRO A 363 -10.76 25.74 -8.43
C PRO A 363 -11.48 27.10 -8.52
N ALA A 364 -11.92 27.44 -9.73
CA ALA A 364 -12.85 28.56 -9.92
C ALA A 364 -14.18 28.27 -9.22
N ARG A 365 -14.81 29.31 -8.65
CA ARG A 365 -16.21 29.24 -8.25
C ARG A 365 -17.10 29.45 -9.47
N GLU A 366 -18.31 28.89 -9.43
CA GLU A 366 -19.31 29.11 -10.47
C GLU A 366 -19.56 30.63 -10.62
N ASP A 367 -19.61 31.11 -11.87
CA ASP A 367 -19.82 32.51 -12.25
C ASP A 367 -18.84 33.55 -11.67
N ALA A 368 -17.65 33.14 -11.22
CA ALA A 368 -16.61 34.06 -10.75
C ALA A 368 -15.30 33.90 -11.55
N PRO A 369 -14.59 35.00 -11.86
CA PRO A 369 -13.25 34.92 -12.43
C PRO A 369 -12.30 34.21 -11.45
N TRP A 370 -11.40 33.41 -12.01
CA TRP A 370 -10.33 32.75 -11.24
C TRP A 370 -9.03 33.54 -11.37
N PRO A 371 -8.17 33.60 -10.34
CA PRO A 371 -8.34 33.09 -8.98
C PRO A 371 -9.40 33.86 -8.19
N SER A 372 -9.79 33.34 -7.02
CA SER A 372 -10.72 34.07 -6.16
C SER A 372 -10.11 35.39 -5.69
N ARG A 373 -10.96 36.39 -5.42
CA ARG A 373 -10.52 37.72 -4.95
C ARG A 373 -9.62 37.66 -3.70
N THR A 374 -9.85 36.68 -2.81
CA THR A 374 -9.00 36.43 -1.64
C THR A 374 -7.57 36.05 -2.05
N ILE A 375 -7.42 35.14 -3.00
CA ILE A 375 -6.11 34.73 -3.52
C ILE A 375 -5.45 35.89 -4.27
N CYS A 376 -6.21 36.67 -5.03
CA CYS A 376 -5.66 37.84 -5.73
C CYS A 376 -5.06 38.86 -4.75
N LYS A 377 -5.75 39.15 -3.63
CA LYS A 377 -5.23 40.04 -2.58
C LYS A 377 -3.93 39.55 -1.96
N VAL A 378 -3.81 38.24 -1.73
CA VAL A 378 -2.58 37.62 -1.19
C VAL A 378 -1.44 37.71 -2.20
N LEU A 379 -1.69 37.37 -3.47
CA LEU A 379 -0.66 37.44 -4.51
C LEU A 379 -0.17 38.88 -4.72
N GLU A 380 -1.07 39.86 -4.70
CA GLU A 380 -0.70 41.27 -4.80
C GLU A 380 0.11 41.78 -3.62
N SER A 381 -0.20 41.35 -2.40
CA SER A 381 0.55 41.80 -1.22
C SER A 381 1.99 41.27 -1.22
N ILE A 382 2.22 40.11 -1.85
CA ILE A 382 3.52 39.49 -1.96
C ILE A 382 4.33 40.06 -3.13
N CYS A 383 3.73 40.13 -4.33
CA CYS A 383 4.33 40.68 -5.56
C CYS A 383 5.76 40.16 -5.86
N SER A 384 6.02 38.86 -5.66
CA SER A 384 7.31 38.19 -5.94
C SER A 384 7.26 37.37 -7.22
N ASP A 385 8.32 37.46 -8.03
CA ASP A 385 8.49 36.67 -9.26
C ASP A 385 8.52 35.15 -8.96
N GLU A 386 9.07 34.73 -7.82
CA GLU A 386 9.08 33.34 -7.39
C GLU A 386 7.67 32.83 -7.05
N VAL A 387 6.84 33.63 -6.38
CA VAL A 387 5.42 33.29 -6.17
C VAL A 387 4.68 33.19 -7.49
N ALA A 388 4.88 34.14 -8.42
CA ALA A 388 4.29 34.11 -9.75
C ALA A 388 4.69 32.85 -10.54
N SER A 389 5.96 32.49 -10.49
CA SER A 389 6.51 31.28 -11.11
C SER A 389 5.91 30.02 -10.51
N GLY A 390 5.85 29.93 -9.17
CA GLY A 390 5.22 28.84 -8.46
C GLY A 390 3.74 28.69 -8.79
N PHE A 391 3.01 29.80 -8.82
CA PHE A 391 1.58 29.82 -9.16
C PHE A 391 1.33 29.28 -10.56
N SER A 392 2.12 29.74 -11.54
CA SER A 392 2.06 29.24 -12.91
C SER A 392 2.40 27.74 -12.98
N MET A 393 3.45 27.30 -12.28
CA MET A 393 3.83 25.88 -12.23
C MET A 393 2.72 24.99 -11.68
N GLY A 394 2.06 25.40 -10.60
CA GLY A 394 0.97 24.63 -10.01
C GLY A 394 -0.22 24.47 -10.97
N VAL A 395 -0.54 25.52 -11.76
CA VAL A 395 -1.54 25.45 -12.83
C VAL A 395 -1.19 24.40 -13.88
N PHE A 396 0.06 24.38 -14.36
CA PHE A 396 0.48 23.40 -15.36
C PHE A 396 0.52 21.97 -14.80
N ASN A 397 0.96 21.81 -13.55
CA ASN A 397 1.00 20.50 -12.88
C ASN A 397 -0.42 19.95 -12.65
N ALA A 398 -1.40 20.81 -12.35
CA ALA A 398 -2.79 20.41 -12.17
C ALA A 398 -3.42 19.82 -13.45
N ARG A 399 -2.98 20.26 -14.63
CA ARG A 399 -3.45 19.74 -15.92
C ARG A 399 -3.10 18.25 -16.12
N GLY A 400 -1.92 17.83 -15.66
CA GLY A 400 -1.43 16.47 -15.85
C GLY A 400 -1.16 16.11 -17.32
N SER A 401 -1.09 14.81 -17.60
CA SER A 401 -0.87 14.31 -18.96
C SER A 401 -2.13 14.46 -19.81
N THR A 402 -1.97 14.98 -21.02
CA THR A 402 -3.05 15.07 -22.02
C THR A 402 -2.81 14.11 -23.17
N SER A 403 -3.90 13.65 -23.78
CA SER A 403 -3.86 12.82 -24.98
C SER A 403 -4.80 13.43 -26.02
N ARG A 404 -4.48 13.22 -27.30
CA ARG A 404 -5.19 13.78 -28.45
C ARG A 404 -5.05 12.86 -29.65
N ARG A 405 -5.99 12.95 -30.61
CA ARG A 405 -5.92 12.18 -31.86
C ARG A 405 -4.80 12.70 -32.75
N SER A 406 -4.29 11.86 -33.66
CA SER A 406 -3.09 12.13 -34.49
C SER A 406 -3.10 13.44 -35.27
N TYR A 407 -4.29 13.98 -35.55
CA TYR A 407 -4.48 15.18 -36.37
C TYR A 407 -5.30 16.27 -35.67
N GLU A 408 -5.51 16.16 -34.36
CA GLU A 408 -6.41 17.05 -33.60
C GLU A 408 -5.81 18.46 -33.39
N GLY A 409 -4.49 18.58 -33.38
CA GLY A 409 -3.79 19.85 -33.15
C GLY A 409 -3.90 20.34 -31.70
N GLY A 410 -3.73 21.64 -31.49
CA GLY A 410 -3.66 22.31 -30.19
C GLY A 410 -4.98 22.90 -29.68
N MET A 411 -6.13 22.43 -30.15
CA MET A 411 -7.43 23.02 -29.80
C MET A 411 -7.67 23.11 -28.29
N GLN A 412 -7.28 22.07 -27.54
CA GLN A 412 -7.42 22.03 -26.07
C GLN A 412 -6.61 23.15 -25.40
N GLU A 413 -5.40 23.41 -25.89
CA GLU A 413 -4.52 24.47 -25.43
C GLU A 413 -5.06 25.86 -25.81
N TRP A 414 -5.62 26.03 -27.02
CA TRP A 414 -6.26 27.28 -27.44
C TRP A 414 -7.45 27.65 -26.56
N ASP A 415 -8.33 26.68 -26.26
CA ASP A 415 -9.47 26.88 -25.37
C ASP A 415 -9.03 27.31 -23.96
N LEU A 416 -7.95 26.70 -23.45
CA LEU A 416 -7.35 27.09 -22.17
C LEU A 416 -6.77 28.50 -22.23
N ALA A 417 -6.00 28.83 -23.27
CA ALA A 417 -5.44 30.16 -23.45
C ALA A 417 -6.53 31.23 -23.44
N ALA A 418 -7.58 31.07 -24.24
CA ALA A 418 -8.72 31.99 -24.29
C ALA A 418 -9.39 32.15 -22.91
N LYS A 419 -9.56 31.06 -22.17
CA LYS A 419 -10.09 31.07 -20.80
C LYS A 419 -9.22 31.90 -19.85
N TYR A 420 -7.90 31.71 -19.89
CA TYR A 420 -6.98 32.48 -19.04
C TYR A 420 -6.93 33.96 -19.44
N ARG A 421 -7.01 34.29 -20.75
CA ARG A 421 -7.12 35.70 -21.19
C ARG A 421 -8.33 36.42 -20.58
N LEU A 422 -9.50 35.79 -20.63
CA LEU A 422 -10.72 36.35 -20.04
C LEU A 422 -10.56 36.61 -18.53
N TRP A 423 -9.89 35.71 -17.82
CA TRP A 423 -9.60 35.90 -16.40
C TRP A 423 -8.57 36.98 -16.12
N ALA A 424 -7.53 37.12 -16.96
CA ALA A 424 -6.57 38.20 -16.86
C ALA A 424 -7.26 39.57 -17.02
N GLU A 425 -8.07 39.72 -18.08
CA GLU A 425 -8.86 40.93 -18.34
C GLU A 425 -9.78 41.30 -17.16
N ALA A 426 -10.45 40.31 -16.56
CA ALA A 426 -11.33 40.53 -15.42
C ALA A 426 -10.60 41.11 -14.19
N TRP A 427 -9.31 40.77 -14.01
CA TRP A 427 -8.51 41.23 -12.87
C TRP A 427 -7.58 42.40 -13.18
N MET A 428 -7.41 42.78 -14.43
CA MET A 428 -6.43 43.78 -14.89
C MET A 428 -6.49 45.12 -14.13
N ILE A 429 -7.69 45.59 -13.76
CA ILE A 429 -7.87 46.88 -13.09
C ILE A 429 -7.60 46.78 -11.58
N GLU A 430 -8.08 45.71 -10.93
CA GLU A 430 -8.01 45.59 -9.46
C GLU A 430 -6.71 44.93 -8.98
N PHE A 431 -6.21 43.94 -9.73
CA PHE A 431 -5.05 43.12 -9.38
C PHE A 431 -4.10 42.98 -10.59
N PRO A 432 -3.35 44.03 -10.93
CA PRO A 432 -2.52 44.07 -12.13
C PRO A 432 -1.36 43.05 -12.15
N PHE A 433 -0.75 42.74 -11.00
CA PHE A 433 0.26 41.68 -10.91
C PHE A 433 -0.37 40.31 -11.15
N VAL A 434 -1.56 40.06 -10.58
CA VAL A 434 -2.27 38.81 -10.80
C VAL A 434 -2.69 38.65 -12.26
N SER A 435 -3.20 39.71 -12.89
CA SER A 435 -3.48 39.74 -14.33
C SER A 435 -2.25 39.35 -15.13
N LYS A 436 -1.07 39.91 -14.82
CA LYS A 436 0.18 39.58 -15.50
C LYS A 436 0.58 38.11 -15.34
N ILE A 437 0.38 37.52 -14.16
CA ILE A 437 0.60 36.07 -13.95
C ILE A 437 -0.32 35.26 -14.86
N ILE A 438 -1.62 35.57 -14.86
CA ILE A 438 -2.61 34.85 -15.66
C ILE A 438 -2.33 35.01 -17.16
N ASP A 439 -1.95 36.19 -17.61
CA ASP A 439 -1.54 36.42 -19.00
C ASP A 439 -0.34 35.57 -19.39
N SER A 440 0.65 35.43 -18.51
CA SER A 440 1.81 34.58 -18.79
C SER A 440 1.45 33.09 -18.90
N ILE A 441 0.40 32.65 -18.19
CA ILE A 441 -0.17 31.31 -18.31
C ILE A 441 -0.85 31.15 -19.67
N ALA A 442 -1.64 32.14 -20.10
CA ALA A 442 -2.26 32.15 -21.42
C ALA A 442 -1.20 32.09 -22.53
N ASP A 443 -0.17 32.94 -22.49
CA ASP A 443 0.93 32.96 -23.46
C ASP A 443 1.60 31.58 -23.61
N ARG A 444 1.76 30.83 -22.50
CA ARG A 444 2.35 29.50 -22.55
C ARG A 444 1.42 28.49 -23.21
N TYR A 445 0.12 28.53 -22.91
CA TYR A 445 -0.84 27.67 -23.60
C TYR A 445 -0.94 27.99 -25.09
N GLU A 446 -0.87 29.26 -25.51
CA GLU A 446 -0.83 29.63 -26.94
C GLU A 446 0.41 29.04 -27.64
N ARG A 447 1.58 29.09 -26.99
CA ARG A 447 2.80 28.46 -27.52
C ARG A 447 2.68 26.94 -27.61
N ASP A 448 2.09 26.30 -26.60
CA ASP A 448 1.84 24.86 -26.63
C ASP A 448 0.83 24.50 -27.73
N ALA A 449 -0.23 25.28 -27.89
CA ALA A 449 -1.23 25.09 -28.93
C ALA A 449 -0.63 25.14 -30.34
N ALA A 450 0.16 26.18 -30.62
CA ALA A 450 0.83 26.36 -31.90
C ALA A 450 1.79 25.20 -32.21
N ARG A 451 2.53 24.70 -31.20
CA ARG A 451 3.41 23.54 -31.37
C ARG A 451 2.61 22.30 -31.82
N GLU A 452 1.49 22.04 -31.16
CA GLU A 452 0.64 20.88 -31.46
C GLU A 452 -0.05 20.99 -32.83
N ASP A 453 -0.47 22.19 -33.23
CA ASP A 453 -1.01 22.45 -34.57
C ASP A 453 0.02 22.15 -35.66
N HIS A 454 1.27 22.62 -35.46
CA HIS A 454 2.37 22.34 -36.39
C HIS A 454 2.70 20.85 -36.46
N GLU A 455 2.70 20.14 -35.33
CA GLU A 455 2.93 18.68 -35.31
C GLU A 455 1.81 17.92 -36.02
N ALA A 456 0.55 18.29 -35.79
CA ALA A 456 -0.59 17.68 -36.46
C ALA A 456 -0.55 17.90 -37.98
N GLU A 457 -0.20 19.11 -38.41
CA GLU A 457 -0.06 19.42 -39.83
C GLU A 457 1.12 18.66 -40.47
N ALA A 458 2.26 18.56 -39.79
CA ALA A 458 3.40 17.79 -40.25
C ALA A 458 3.06 16.31 -40.43
N ARG A 459 2.33 15.69 -39.47
CA ARG A 459 1.87 14.30 -39.59
C ARG A 459 0.92 14.10 -40.75
N ARG A 460 -0.06 15.00 -40.94
CA ARG A 460 -0.96 14.93 -42.12
C ARG A 460 -0.19 14.93 -43.44
N ARG A 461 0.90 15.70 -43.54
CA ARG A 461 1.73 15.77 -44.75
C ARG A 461 2.62 14.55 -44.97
N LEU A 462 2.95 13.80 -43.92
CA LEU A 462 3.75 12.57 -44.01
C LEU A 462 2.89 11.34 -44.38
N ASP A 463 1.61 11.37 -44.03
CA ASP A 463 0.66 10.29 -44.29
C ASP A 463 -0.09 10.46 -45.64
N LEU A 464 0.10 11.61 -46.32
CA LEU A 464 -0.37 11.90 -47.69
C LEU A 464 0.77 11.68 -48.69
#